data_AF-A0A370DVJ8-F1
#
_entry.id   AF-A0A370DVJ8-F1
#
_cell.length_a   1.000
_cell.length_b   1.000
_cell.length_c   1.000
_cell.angle_alpha   90.00
_cell.angle_beta   90.00
_cell.angle_gamma   90.00
#
_symmetry.space_group_name_H-M   'P 1'
#
loop_
_entity.id
_entity.type
_entity.pdbx_description
1 polymer ?
#
loop_
_entity_poly.entity_id
_entity_poly.type
_entity_poly.pdbx_seq_one_letter_code
_entity_poly.pdbx_strand_id
1 'polypeptide(L)'
;MTLCGDEFSVSPGIQAFAGQVEESATTSLDLLRAVDQTVDALSRQQRKLMPNLEMAHWLLGMLERAKVTHEAIDPDGELDRGLERAEIATQSHVEVLKAKQDAAFRDSKLRDHHEEAVVAAYQETIGLASDIFDAVEALRIYIREFDADASGSTGQAFTSAEDIIEALDSE
;
A
#
# COMPACT_ATOMS: atom_id res chain seq x y z
N MET A 1 43.81 66.27 3.64
CA MET A 1 42.72 66.17 2.64
C MET A 1 42.05 64.84 2.91
N THR A 2 41.12 64.84 3.86
CA THR A 2 40.53 63.63 4.43
C THR A 2 39.22 63.40 3.71
N LEU A 3 39.18 62.43 2.80
CA LEU A 3 37.92 61.99 2.21
C LEU A 3 37.17 61.22 3.28
N CYS A 4 36.07 61.83 3.73
CA CYS A 4 35.09 61.26 4.63
C CYS A 4 34.56 59.98 3.97
N GLY A 5 34.92 58.82 4.51
CA GLY A 5 34.26 57.57 4.20
C GLY A 5 32.88 57.62 4.81
N ASP A 6 31.86 57.92 4.01
CA ASP A 6 30.48 57.64 4.37
C ASP A 6 30.35 56.12 4.49
N GLU A 7 30.52 55.62 5.72
CA GLU A 7 30.04 54.30 6.11
C GLU A 7 28.52 54.32 5.91
N PHE A 8 28.07 53.77 4.79
CA PHE A 8 26.68 53.48 4.50
C PHE A 8 26.19 52.42 5.51
N SER A 9 25.90 52.86 6.73
CA SER A 9 25.29 52.05 7.77
C SER A 9 23.86 51.74 7.33
N VAL A 10 23.68 50.55 6.74
CA VAL A 10 22.35 50.02 6.41
C VAL A 10 21.49 50.05 7.67
N SER A 11 20.34 50.70 7.59
CA SER A 11 19.39 50.81 8.70
C SER A 11 19.12 49.43 9.33
N PRO A 12 19.13 49.30 10.68
CA PRO A 12 18.80 48.06 11.38
C PRO A 12 17.46 47.44 10.93
N GLY A 13 16.50 48.28 10.50
CA GLY A 13 15.22 47.81 9.96
C GLY A 13 15.33 47.11 8.61
N ILE A 14 16.27 47.53 7.75
CA ILE A 14 16.53 46.88 6.45
C ILE A 14 17.23 45.53 6.68
N GLN A 15 18.18 45.47 7.62
CA GLN A 15 18.84 44.20 7.98
C GLN A 15 17.86 43.20 8.60
N ALA A 16 16.99 43.64 9.50
CA ALA A 16 15.96 42.78 10.10
C ALA A 16 14.95 42.26 9.06
N PHE A 17 14.54 43.13 8.12
CA PHE A 17 13.66 42.74 7.03
C PHE A 17 14.34 41.74 6.06
N ALA A 18 15.59 41.99 5.68
CA ALA A 18 16.35 41.08 4.83
C ALA A 18 16.49 39.70 5.48
N GLY A 19 16.78 39.65 6.80
CA GLY A 19 16.82 38.40 7.55
C GLY A 19 15.48 37.64 7.56
N GLN A 20 14.35 38.34 7.74
CA GLN A 20 13.03 37.70 7.66
C GLN A 20 12.72 37.16 6.26
N VAL A 21 13.12 37.87 5.21
CA VAL A 21 12.94 37.40 3.83
C VAL A 21 13.80 36.17 3.56
N GLU A 22 15.06 36.15 4.00
CA GLU A 22 15.96 35.00 3.88
C GLU A 22 15.44 33.76 4.64
N GLU A 23 14.97 33.95 5.88
CA GLU A 23 14.40 32.87 6.70
C GLU A 23 13.13 32.30 6.07
N SER A 24 12.24 33.16 5.57
CA SER A 24 11.02 32.77 4.88
C SER A 24 11.32 32.02 3.57
N ALA A 25 12.29 32.51 2.79
CA ALA A 25 12.74 31.85 1.56
C ALA A 25 13.36 30.47 1.84
N THR A 26 14.18 30.34 2.88
CA THR A 26 14.80 29.07 3.28
C THR A 26 13.73 28.06 3.71
N THR A 27 12.78 28.50 4.54
CA THR A 27 11.65 27.67 4.99
C THR A 27 10.80 27.18 3.80
N SER A 28 10.58 28.03 2.81
CA SER A 28 9.87 27.68 1.57
C SER A 28 10.61 26.62 0.76
N LEU A 29 11.94 26.75 0.60
CA LEU A 29 12.77 25.78 -0.12
C LEU A 29 12.83 24.41 0.59
N ASP A 30 12.89 24.41 1.92
CA ASP A 30 12.90 23.16 2.69
C ASP A 30 11.55 22.45 2.61
N LEU A 31 10.44 23.18 2.61
CA LEU A 31 9.10 22.61 2.37
C LEU A 31 9.01 21.99 0.97
N LEU A 32 9.42 22.71 -0.07
CA LEU A 32 9.43 22.20 -1.45
C LEU A 32 10.25 20.91 -1.55
N ARG A 33 11.44 20.89 -0.94
CA ARG A 33 12.29 19.69 -0.91
C ARG A 33 11.59 18.53 -0.19
N ALA A 34 10.91 18.78 0.92
CA ALA A 34 10.19 17.74 1.66
C ALA A 34 9.01 17.17 0.86
N VAL A 35 8.28 18.03 0.14
CA VAL A 35 7.22 17.63 -0.79
C VAL A 35 7.78 16.72 -1.89
N ASP A 36 8.82 17.17 -2.60
CA ASP A 36 9.44 16.41 -3.68
C ASP A 36 9.95 15.04 -3.18
N GLN A 37 10.63 15.02 -2.03
CA GLN A 37 11.13 13.77 -1.44
C GLN A 37 10.00 12.80 -1.08
N THR A 38 8.87 13.32 -0.60
CA THR A 38 7.69 12.52 -0.23
C THR A 38 7.05 11.91 -1.48
N VAL A 39 6.78 12.74 -2.50
CA VAL A 39 6.22 12.28 -3.77
C VAL A 39 7.14 11.26 -4.42
N ASP A 40 8.44 11.55 -4.50
CA ASP A 40 9.44 10.62 -5.06
C ASP A 40 9.50 9.29 -4.30
N ALA A 41 9.40 9.32 -2.97
CA ALA A 41 9.39 8.11 -2.16
C ALA A 41 8.15 7.25 -2.45
N LEU A 42 6.98 7.87 -2.54
CA LEU A 42 5.73 7.21 -2.88
C LEU A 42 5.77 6.65 -4.31
N SER A 43 6.24 7.40 -5.30
CA SER A 43 6.40 6.90 -6.66
C SER A 43 7.44 5.78 -6.78
N ARG A 44 8.50 5.79 -5.96
CA ARG A 44 9.44 4.65 -5.87
C ARG A 44 8.75 3.43 -5.26
N GLN A 45 7.88 3.63 -4.28
CA GLN A 45 7.13 2.55 -3.67
C GLN A 45 6.13 1.94 -4.67
N GLN A 46 5.38 2.78 -5.39
CA GLN A 46 4.45 2.32 -6.43
C GLN A 46 5.17 1.44 -7.48
N ARG A 47 6.35 1.87 -7.96
CA ARG A 47 7.18 1.09 -8.89
C ARG A 47 7.62 -0.28 -8.37
N LYS A 48 7.72 -0.45 -7.04
CA LYS A 48 8.05 -1.75 -6.42
C LYS A 48 6.82 -2.62 -6.22
N LEU A 49 5.65 -2.01 -6.02
CA LEU A 49 4.39 -2.69 -5.78
C LEU A 49 3.74 -3.17 -7.08
N MET A 50 3.84 -2.39 -8.17
CA MET A 50 3.21 -2.71 -9.45
C MET A 50 3.56 -4.10 -9.99
N PRO A 51 4.83 -4.56 -10.00
CA PRO A 51 5.17 -5.90 -10.46
C PRO A 51 4.53 -7.02 -9.62
N ASN A 52 4.29 -6.78 -8.32
CA ASN A 52 3.63 -7.76 -7.46
C ASN A 52 2.15 -7.88 -7.82
N LEU A 53 1.48 -6.77 -8.10
CA LEU A 53 0.09 -6.77 -8.58
C LEU A 53 -0.01 -7.50 -9.93
N GLU A 54 0.87 -7.16 -10.88
CA GLU A 54 0.93 -7.82 -12.18
C GLU A 54 1.16 -9.32 -12.05
N MET A 55 2.07 -9.73 -11.15
CA MET A 55 2.34 -11.13 -10.86
C MET A 55 1.11 -11.84 -10.26
N ALA A 56 0.42 -11.22 -9.30
CA ALA A 56 -0.78 -11.78 -8.69
C ALA A 56 -1.88 -12.01 -9.74
N HIS A 57 -2.16 -11.02 -10.58
CA HIS A 57 -3.11 -11.17 -11.69
C HIS A 57 -2.67 -12.21 -12.73
N TRP A 58 -1.37 -12.27 -13.03
CA TRP A 58 -0.83 -13.25 -13.97
C TRP A 58 -0.99 -14.69 -13.44
N LEU A 59 -0.67 -14.92 -12.16
CA LEU A 59 -0.89 -16.19 -11.46
C LEU A 59 -2.37 -16.55 -11.44
N LEU A 60 -3.20 -15.58 -11.05
CA LEU A 60 -4.65 -15.46 -11.30
C LEU A 60 -5.10 -16.20 -12.56
N GLY A 61 -4.85 -15.53 -13.68
CA GLY A 61 -5.28 -16.01 -14.99
C GLY A 61 -4.57 -17.29 -15.43
N MET A 62 -3.37 -17.59 -14.92
CA MET A 62 -2.71 -18.86 -15.20
C MET A 62 -3.46 -20.03 -14.56
N LEU A 63 -3.82 -19.91 -13.28
CA LEU A 63 -4.57 -20.94 -12.55
C LEU A 63 -5.95 -21.17 -13.16
N GLU A 64 -6.69 -20.09 -13.46
CA GLU A 64 -7.99 -20.18 -14.14
C GLU A 64 -7.92 -20.91 -15.50
N ARG A 65 -6.83 -20.72 -16.25
CA ARG A 65 -6.60 -21.38 -17.54
C ARG A 65 -6.14 -22.82 -17.41
N ALA A 66 -5.47 -23.17 -16.32
CA ALA A 66 -4.83 -24.47 -16.14
C ALA A 66 -5.82 -25.65 -16.10
N LYS A 67 -7.13 -25.39 -15.93
CA LYS A 67 -8.24 -26.36 -15.99
C LYS A 67 -7.87 -27.77 -15.47
N VAL A 68 -8.13 -27.97 -14.18
CA VAL A 68 -8.29 -29.28 -13.51
C VAL A 68 -7.06 -30.18 -13.64
N THR A 69 -6.10 -29.95 -12.75
CA THR A 69 -5.26 -31.03 -12.22
C THR A 69 -5.99 -31.70 -11.05
N HIS A 70 -5.96 -33.03 -10.95
CA HIS A 70 -6.53 -33.76 -9.80
C HIS A 70 -5.70 -33.63 -8.51
N GLU A 71 -4.64 -32.82 -8.56
CA GLU A 71 -3.73 -32.59 -7.45
C GLU A 71 -3.98 -31.20 -6.89
N ALA A 72 -4.10 -31.12 -5.56
CA ALA A 72 -4.17 -29.86 -4.83
C ALA A 72 -2.94 -28.98 -5.14
N ILE A 73 -3.17 -27.69 -5.27
CA ILE A 73 -2.17 -26.64 -5.47
C ILE A 73 -1.38 -26.40 -4.18
N ASP A 74 -2.05 -26.42 -3.02
CA ASP A 74 -1.48 -26.12 -1.70
C ASP A 74 -1.79 -27.23 -0.66
N PRO A 75 -1.30 -28.47 -0.88
CA PRO A 75 -1.66 -29.62 -0.02
C PRO A 75 -1.20 -29.48 1.44
N ASP A 76 -0.22 -28.62 1.72
CA ASP A 76 0.32 -28.37 3.07
C ASP A 76 -0.14 -27.02 3.67
N GLY A 77 -0.97 -26.27 2.93
CA GLY A 77 -1.49 -24.97 3.37
C GLY A 77 -0.40 -23.89 3.52
N GLU A 78 0.80 -24.07 2.97
CA GLU A 78 1.88 -23.08 3.09
C GLU A 78 1.62 -21.85 2.22
N LEU A 79 1.05 -22.02 1.03
CA LEU A 79 0.71 -20.91 0.14
C LEU A 79 -0.43 -20.07 0.74
N ASP A 80 -1.49 -20.69 1.24
CA ASP A 80 -2.61 -20.01 1.91
C ASP A 80 -2.13 -19.15 3.09
N ARG A 81 -1.29 -19.72 3.96
CA ARG A 81 -0.69 -19.00 5.08
C ARG A 81 0.27 -17.89 4.61
N GLY A 82 0.96 -18.10 3.49
CA GLY A 82 1.81 -17.10 2.87
C GLY A 82 1.01 -15.89 2.37
N LEU A 83 -0.09 -16.14 1.66
CA LEU A 83 -0.98 -15.13 1.11
C LEU A 83 -1.72 -14.38 2.23
N GLU A 84 -2.19 -15.07 3.27
CA GLU A 84 -2.80 -14.42 4.44
C GLU A 84 -1.84 -13.44 5.13
N ARG A 85 -0.56 -13.81 5.29
CA ARG A 85 0.45 -12.88 5.82
C ARG A 85 0.65 -11.67 4.92
N ALA A 86 0.59 -11.86 3.59
CA ALA A 86 0.68 -10.77 2.64
C ALA A 86 -0.54 -9.85 2.69
N GLU A 87 -1.75 -10.39 2.84
CA GLU A 87 -2.99 -9.62 3.07
C GLU A 87 -2.87 -8.75 4.32
N ILE A 88 -2.51 -9.34 5.46
CA ILE A 88 -2.37 -8.64 6.74
C ILE A 88 -1.31 -7.53 6.63
N ALA A 89 -0.16 -7.83 6.03
CA ALA A 89 0.91 -6.85 5.86
C ALA A 89 0.49 -5.70 4.94
N THR A 90 -0.21 -5.99 3.85
CA THR A 90 -0.70 -5.00 2.89
C THR A 90 -1.75 -4.11 3.52
N GLN A 91 -2.70 -4.68 4.25
CA GLN A 91 -3.72 -3.96 4.99
C GLN A 91 -3.11 -3.02 6.05
N SER A 92 -2.16 -3.52 6.86
CA SER A 92 -1.45 -2.69 7.83
C SER A 92 -0.69 -1.55 7.17
N HIS A 93 -0.09 -1.80 6.01
CA HIS A 93 0.59 -0.77 5.24
C HIS A 93 -0.37 0.31 4.70
N VAL A 94 -1.56 -0.08 4.24
CA VAL A 94 -2.63 0.86 3.84
C VAL A 94 -3.05 1.76 5.00
N GLU A 95 -3.21 1.21 6.20
CA GLU A 95 -3.56 1.99 7.40
C GLU A 95 -2.49 3.04 7.73
N VAL A 96 -1.21 2.66 7.63
CA VAL A 96 -0.09 3.60 7.81
C VAL A 96 -0.12 4.72 6.76
N LEU A 97 -0.39 4.39 5.51
CA LEU A 97 -0.50 5.39 4.44
C LEU A 97 -1.67 6.34 4.67
N LYS A 98 -2.84 5.83 5.06
CA LYS A 98 -4.02 6.65 5.40
C LYS A 98 -3.72 7.61 6.55
N ALA A 99 -3.08 7.12 7.62
CA ALA A 99 -2.69 7.98 8.74
C ALA A 99 -1.72 9.10 8.32
N LYS A 100 -0.79 8.81 7.41
CA LYS A 100 0.14 9.81 6.86
C LYS A 100 -0.53 10.80 5.92
N GLN A 101 -1.46 10.33 5.09
CA GLN A 101 -2.29 11.18 4.23
C GLN A 101 -3.12 12.15 5.06
N ASP A 102 -3.79 11.66 6.12
CA ASP A 102 -4.57 12.48 7.04
C ASP A 102 -3.69 13.53 7.75
N ALA A 103 -2.46 13.16 8.11
CA ALA A 103 -1.50 14.10 8.69
C ALA A 103 -1.08 15.17 7.69
N ALA A 104 -0.82 14.80 6.43
CA ALA A 104 -0.49 15.75 5.37
C ALA A 104 -1.65 16.71 5.09
N PHE A 105 -2.89 16.22 5.06
CA PHE A 105 -4.10 17.02 4.88
C PHE A 105 -4.33 18.04 6.02
N ARG A 106 -3.88 17.73 7.24
CA ARG A 106 -4.02 18.63 8.40
C ARG A 106 -2.84 19.58 8.58
N ASP A 107 -1.76 19.44 7.81
CA ASP A 107 -0.59 20.29 7.96
C ASP A 107 -0.83 21.65 7.32
N SER A 108 -1.01 22.67 8.16
CA SER A 108 -1.22 24.05 7.75
C SER A 108 -0.11 24.67 6.88
N LYS A 109 1.07 24.04 6.81
CA LYS A 109 2.20 24.46 5.97
C LYS A 109 2.09 23.92 4.55
N LEU A 110 1.46 22.77 4.35
CA LEU A 110 1.07 22.27 3.04
C LEU A 110 -0.18 23.04 2.62
N ARG A 111 -0.05 23.95 1.67
CA ARG A 111 -1.18 24.71 1.11
C ARG A 111 -1.18 24.62 -0.40
N ASP A 112 -2.35 24.86 -0.96
CA ASP A 112 -2.57 24.95 -2.39
C ASP A 112 -2.02 23.69 -3.11
N HIS A 113 -1.20 23.88 -4.14
CA HIS A 113 -0.70 22.80 -4.99
C HIS A 113 0.22 21.79 -4.30
N HIS A 114 0.85 22.15 -3.16
CA HIS A 114 1.73 21.22 -2.44
C HIS A 114 0.93 20.16 -1.69
N GLU A 115 -0.21 20.55 -1.11
CA GLU A 115 -1.13 19.63 -0.48
C GLU A 115 -1.69 18.66 -1.52
N GLU A 116 -2.20 19.20 -2.64
CA GLU A 116 -2.77 18.41 -3.74
C GLU A 116 -1.78 17.34 -4.24
N ALA A 117 -0.53 17.71 -4.48
CA ALA A 117 0.50 16.78 -4.98
C ALA A 117 0.81 15.65 -3.97
N VAL A 118 0.99 15.97 -2.69
CA VAL A 118 1.29 14.98 -1.65
C VAL A 118 0.09 14.06 -1.41
N VAL A 119 -1.11 14.63 -1.29
CA VAL A 119 -2.34 13.87 -1.06
C VAL A 119 -2.64 12.96 -2.25
N ALA A 120 -2.49 13.43 -3.49
CA ALA A 120 -2.67 12.61 -4.69
C ALA A 120 -1.68 11.44 -4.71
N ALA A 121 -0.39 11.68 -4.42
CA ALA A 121 0.61 10.61 -4.36
C ALA A 121 0.27 9.55 -3.29
N TYR A 122 -0.27 9.96 -2.14
CA TYR A 122 -0.78 9.02 -1.14
C TYR A 122 -1.99 8.25 -1.65
N GLN A 123 -2.98 8.92 -2.26
CA GLN A 123 -4.18 8.28 -2.81
C GLN A 123 -3.83 7.19 -3.83
N GLU A 124 -2.94 7.50 -4.77
CA GLU A 124 -2.47 6.54 -5.78
C GLU A 124 -1.77 5.35 -5.14
N THR A 125 -0.91 5.59 -4.15
CA THR A 125 -0.17 4.52 -3.47
C THR A 125 -1.09 3.65 -2.62
N ILE A 126 -2.10 4.25 -1.98
CA ILE A 126 -3.15 3.53 -1.25
C ILE A 126 -3.97 2.68 -2.20
N GLY A 127 -4.41 3.25 -3.33
CA GLY A 127 -5.15 2.53 -4.36
C GLY A 127 -4.40 1.29 -4.84
N LEU A 128 -3.13 1.45 -5.21
CA LEU A 128 -2.30 0.33 -5.64
C LEU A 128 -2.11 -0.74 -4.54
N ALA A 129 -1.94 -0.33 -3.28
CA ALA A 129 -1.84 -1.29 -2.18
C ALA A 129 -3.15 -2.03 -1.92
N SER A 130 -4.30 -1.35 -2.06
CA SER A 130 -5.62 -1.98 -2.02
C SER A 130 -5.82 -2.97 -3.17
N ASP A 131 -5.43 -2.60 -4.40
CA ASP A 131 -5.51 -3.52 -5.54
C ASP A 131 -4.67 -4.79 -5.32
N ILE A 132 -3.51 -4.67 -4.67
CA ILE A 132 -2.68 -5.83 -4.28
C ILE A 132 -3.40 -6.70 -3.25
N PHE A 133 -4.02 -6.08 -2.24
CA PHE A 133 -4.80 -6.82 -1.24
C PHE A 133 -5.89 -7.64 -1.93
N ASP A 134 -6.70 -7.01 -2.78
CA ASP A 134 -7.79 -7.66 -3.50
C ASP A 134 -7.29 -8.81 -4.41
N ALA A 135 -6.16 -8.59 -5.10
CA ALA A 135 -5.57 -9.62 -5.97
C ALA A 135 -5.03 -10.82 -5.18
N VAL A 136 -4.43 -10.58 -4.01
CA VAL A 136 -3.95 -11.65 -3.12
C VAL A 136 -5.12 -12.42 -2.51
N GLU A 137 -6.17 -11.71 -2.07
CA GLU A 137 -7.39 -12.32 -1.53
C GLU A 137 -8.08 -13.20 -2.59
N ALA A 138 -8.22 -12.70 -3.82
CA ALA A 138 -8.78 -13.47 -4.93
C ALA A 138 -7.96 -14.74 -5.22
N LEU A 139 -6.62 -14.65 -5.22
CA LEU A 139 -5.75 -15.81 -5.42
C LEU A 139 -5.91 -16.83 -4.28
N ARG A 140 -6.02 -16.37 -3.04
CA ARG A 140 -6.19 -17.22 -1.86
C ARG A 140 -7.52 -17.95 -1.88
N ILE A 141 -8.61 -17.25 -2.19
CA ILE A 141 -9.94 -17.85 -2.37
C ILE A 141 -9.89 -18.92 -3.45
N TYR A 142 -9.29 -18.60 -4.61
CA TYR A 142 -9.18 -19.55 -5.72
C TYR A 142 -8.44 -20.83 -5.31
N ILE A 143 -7.29 -20.71 -4.63
CA ILE A 143 -6.51 -21.88 -4.18
C ILE A 143 -7.33 -22.74 -3.23
N ARG A 144 -8.04 -22.12 -2.28
CA ARG A 144 -8.89 -22.85 -1.32
C ARG A 144 -10.03 -23.61 -1.98
N GLU A 145 -10.72 -22.96 -2.91
CA GLU A 145 -11.81 -23.58 -3.67
C GLU A 145 -11.28 -24.74 -4.52
N PHE A 146 -10.16 -24.53 -5.21
CA PHE A 146 -9.53 -25.54 -6.03
C PHE A 146 -9.07 -26.75 -5.21
N ASP A 147 -8.42 -26.53 -4.07
CA ASP A 147 -7.92 -27.61 -3.22
C ASP A 147 -9.06 -28.37 -2.53
N ALA A 148 -10.13 -27.68 -2.15
CA ALA A 148 -11.35 -28.31 -1.67
C ALA A 148 -11.95 -29.25 -2.73
N ASP A 149 -12.04 -28.80 -3.98
CA ASP A 149 -12.53 -29.62 -5.09
C ASP A 149 -11.59 -30.80 -5.41
N ALA A 150 -10.27 -30.57 -5.35
CA ALA A 150 -9.25 -31.60 -5.64
C ALA A 150 -9.17 -32.68 -4.56
N SER A 151 -9.40 -32.33 -3.29
CA SER A 151 -9.36 -33.27 -2.17
C SER A 151 -10.47 -34.33 -2.19
N GLY A 152 -11.48 -34.16 -3.05
CA GLY A 152 -12.64 -35.06 -3.15
C GLY A 152 -13.50 -35.03 -1.87
N SER A 153 -14.76 -35.47 -1.96
CA SER A 153 -15.57 -35.64 -0.75
C SER A 153 -14.97 -36.76 0.10
N THR A 154 -14.26 -36.43 1.17
CA THR A 154 -13.81 -37.39 2.19
C THR A 154 -14.99 -37.98 2.99
N GLY A 155 -16.19 -37.45 2.80
CA GLY A 155 -17.42 -38.00 3.35
C GLY A 155 -17.82 -39.30 2.65
N GLN A 156 -18.09 -40.33 3.45
CA GLN A 156 -18.84 -41.50 3.01
C GLN A 156 -20.13 -41.01 2.35
N ALA A 157 -20.34 -41.35 1.08
CA ALA A 157 -21.56 -40.97 0.39
C ALA A 157 -22.72 -41.79 0.97
N PHE A 158 -23.53 -41.15 1.81
CA PHE A 158 -24.72 -41.77 2.36
C PHE A 158 -25.86 -41.67 1.35
N THR A 159 -26.47 -42.80 1.03
CA THR A 159 -27.56 -42.90 0.05
C THR A 159 -28.93 -42.68 0.67
N SER A 160 -29.04 -42.76 2.00
CA SER A 160 -30.26 -42.53 2.75
C SER A 160 -29.98 -41.80 4.06
N ALA A 161 -31.03 -41.21 4.64
CA ALA A 161 -30.95 -40.64 5.99
C ALA A 161 -30.75 -41.72 7.06
N GLU A 162 -31.22 -42.96 6.83
CA GLU A 162 -30.96 -44.09 7.73
C GLU A 162 -29.46 -44.44 7.78
N ASP A 163 -28.74 -44.39 6.65
CA ASP A 163 -27.31 -44.72 6.60
C ASP A 163 -26.46 -43.75 7.43
N ILE A 164 -26.89 -42.48 7.52
CA ILE A 164 -26.23 -41.44 8.35
C ILE A 164 -26.44 -41.72 9.84
N ILE A 165 -27.67 -42.09 10.22
CA ILE A 165 -28.03 -42.36 11.62
C ILE A 165 -27.27 -43.61 12.12
N GLU A 166 -27.18 -44.65 11.29
CA GLU A 166 -26.48 -45.89 11.64
C GLU A 166 -24.96 -45.68 11.80
N ALA A 167 -24.35 -44.82 10.98
CA ALA A 167 -22.94 -44.46 11.09
C ALA A 167 -22.63 -43.60 12.32
N LEU A 168 -23.56 -42.77 12.79
CA LEU A 168 -23.41 -41.97 14.01
C LEU A 168 -23.65 -42.77 15.29
N ASP A 169 -24.48 -43.81 15.24
CA ASP A 169 -24.75 -44.71 16.37
C ASP A 169 -23.67 -45.80 16.56
N SER A 170 -22.71 -45.92 15.62
CA SER A 170 -21.63 -46.91 15.65
C SER A 170 -20.25 -46.37 16.02
N GLU A 171 -20.14 -45.08 16.38
CA GLU A 171 -19.01 -44.48 17.11
C GLU A 171 -19.18 -44.57 18.64
#